data_AF-A0A2S4N794-F1
#
_entry.id   AF-A0A2S4N794-F1
#
_cell.length_a   1.000
_cell.length_b   1.000
_cell.length_c   1.000
_cell.angle_alpha   90.00
_cell.angle_beta   90.00
_cell.angle_gamma   90.00
#
_symmetry.space_group_name_H-M   'P 1'
#
loop_
_entity.id
_entity.type
_entity.pdbx_description
1 polymer ?
#
loop_
_entity_poly.entity_id
_entity_poly.type
_entity_poly.pdbx_seq_one_letter_code
_entity_poly.pdbx_strand_id
1 'polypeptide(L)' 'MSKNIKTDRFGQPYQNVACKNNKNGYPVGYAELGGKLYKIEPGGSSDGVDQWVKITKVDAKKRHSSM' A
#
# COMPACT_ATOMS: atom_id res chain seq x y z
N MET A 1 2.40 -17.04 -12.60
CA MET A 1 1.56 -16.55 -11.47
C MET A 1 0.66 -15.46 -12.01
N SER A 2 -0.66 -15.68 -12.06
CA SER A 2 -1.61 -14.64 -12.48
C SER A 2 -1.60 -13.52 -11.45
N LYS A 3 -1.16 -12.32 -11.85
CA LYS A 3 -1.32 -11.13 -11.00
C LYS A 3 -2.80 -10.77 -11.05
N ASN A 4 -3.50 -10.87 -9.92
CA ASN A 4 -4.90 -10.41 -9.79
C ASN A 4 -4.92 -8.87 -9.79
N ILE A 5 -4.67 -8.28 -10.95
CA ILE A 5 -4.76 -6.83 -11.19
C ILE A 5 -6.25 -6.51 -11.31
N LYS A 6 -6.69 -5.55 -10.50
CA LYS A 6 -8.05 -5.01 -10.50
C LYS A 6 -8.02 -3.60 -11.06
N THR A 7 -9.19 -3.09 -11.43
CA THR A 7 -9.36 -1.72 -11.92
C THR A 7 -10.24 -0.96 -10.94
N ASP A 8 -9.80 0.22 -10.53
CA ASP A 8 -10.59 1.08 -9.65
C ASP A 8 -11.72 1.80 -10.42
N ARG A 9 -12.54 2.57 -9.70
CA ARG A 9 -13.65 3.35 -10.28
C ARG A 9 -13.22 4.44 -11.29
N PHE A 10 -11.93 4.77 -11.34
CA PHE A 10 -11.35 5.78 -12.24
C PHE A 10 -10.62 5.15 -13.42
N GLY A 11 -10.68 3.81 -13.56
CA GLY A 11 -10.00 3.09 -14.63
C GLY A 11 -8.52 2.79 -14.35
N GLN A 12 -8.02 3.06 -13.14
CA GLN A 12 -6.60 2.84 -12.81
C GLN A 12 -6.36 1.40 -12.35
N PRO A 13 -5.32 0.73 -12.87
CA PRO A 13 -4.96 -0.61 -12.42
C PRO A 13 -4.35 -0.56 -11.02
N TYR A 14 -4.82 -1.47 -10.17
CA TYR A 14 -4.31 -1.65 -8.82
C TYR A 14 -4.18 -3.13 -8.44
N GLN A 15 -3.30 -3.41 -7.49
CA GLN A 15 -3.12 -4.74 -6.93
C GLN A 15 -2.86 -4.64 -5.42
N ASN A 16 -3.59 -5.44 -4.64
CA ASN A 16 -3.27 -5.62 -3.22
C ASN A 16 -2.08 -6.58 -3.09
N VAL A 17 -0.98 -6.10 -2.51
CA VAL A 17 0.26 -6.87 -2.34
C VAL A 17 0.45 -7.15 -0.85
N ALA A 18 -0.01 -8.31 -0.39
CA ALA A 18 0.01 -8.69 1.02
C ALA A 18 -0.67 -7.67 1.96
N CYS A 19 -1.58 -6.84 1.44
CA CYS A 19 -2.42 -5.95 2.26
C CYS A 19 -3.55 -6.76 2.88
N LYS A 20 -3.58 -6.80 4.22
CA LYS A 20 -4.60 -7.49 5.02
C LYS A 20 -4.96 -6.68 6.25
N ASN A 21 -6.12 -6.93 6.81
CA ASN A 21 -6.52 -6.29 8.06
C ASN A 21 -5.68 -6.84 9.23
N ASN A 22 -5.27 -5.95 10.14
CA ASN A 22 -4.67 -6.33 11.41
C ASN A 22 -5.75 -6.78 12.41
N LYS A 23 -5.34 -7.10 13.65
CA LYS A 23 -6.25 -7.55 14.71
C LYS A 23 -7.35 -6.55 15.05
N ASN A 24 -7.13 -5.26 14.77
CA ASN A 24 -8.08 -4.18 15.03
C ASN A 24 -8.91 -3.83 13.77
N GLY A 25 -8.82 -4.62 12.70
CA GLY A 25 -9.58 -4.41 11.46
C GLY A 25 -8.96 -3.41 10.49
N TYR A 26 -7.78 -2.84 10.78
CA TYR A 26 -7.16 -1.81 9.93
C TYR A 26 -6.22 -2.41 8.88
N PRO A 27 -6.17 -1.86 7.65
CA PRO A 27 -5.35 -2.39 6.57
C PRO A 27 -3.85 -2.18 6.85
N VAL A 28 -3.06 -3.24 6.65
CA VAL A 28 -1.59 -3.23 6.78
C VAL A 28 -0.97 -4.05 5.66
N GLY A 29 0.08 -3.52 5.03
CA GLY A 29 0.85 -4.23 4.00
C GLY A 29 1.23 -3.32 2.85
N TYR A 30 1.08 -3.80 1.62
CA TYR A 30 1.43 -3.04 0.42
C TYR A 30 0.32 -3.04 -0.62
N ALA A 31 0.27 -1.98 -1.43
CA ALA A 31 -0.58 -1.89 -2.60
C ALA A 31 0.24 -1.37 -3.77
N GLU A 32 0.04 -1.95 -4.94
CA GLU A 32 0.56 -1.42 -6.20
C GLU A 32 -0.56 -0.62 -6.87
N LEU A 33 -0.28 0.64 -7.21
CA LEU A 33 -1.21 1.56 -7.88
C LEU A 33 -0.47 2.13 -9.08
N GLY A 34 -0.96 1.85 -10.30
CA GLY A 34 -0.34 2.35 -11.53
C GLY A 34 1.16 2.02 -11.65
N GLY A 35 1.56 0.80 -11.25
CA GLY A 35 2.96 0.34 -11.28
C GLY A 35 3.87 0.92 -10.20
N LYS A 36 3.35 1.71 -9.26
CA LYS A 36 4.08 2.22 -8.09
C LYS A 36 3.68 1.44 -6.85
N LEU A 37 4.66 1.05 -6.04
CA LEU A 37 4.43 0.33 -4.78
C LEU A 37 4.24 1.32 -3.63
N TYR A 38 3.23 1.09 -2.81
CA TYR A 38 2.91 1.88 -1.62
C TYR A 38 2.82 0.96 -0.40
N LYS A 39 3.42 1.39 0.70
CA LYS A 39 3.31 0.76 2.02
C LYS A 39 2.16 1.41 2.79
N ILE A 40 1.31 0.59 3.38
CA ILE A 40 0.13 1.01 4.14
C ILE A 40 0.35 0.61 5.60
N GLU A 41 0.34 1.61 6.48
CA GLU A 41 0.56 1.42 7.91
C GLU A 41 -0.49 2.17 8.73
N PRO A 42 -1.07 1.55 9.76
CA PRO A 42 -1.94 2.25 10.70
C PRO A 42 -1.09 3.19 11.55
N GLY A 43 -1.52 4.42 11.70
CA GLY A 43 -0.99 5.42 12.60
C GLY A 43 -1.64 5.35 13.99
N GLY A 44 -1.44 6.39 14.79
CA GLY A 44 -2.14 6.56 16.06
C GLY A 44 -3.47 7.30 15.89
N SER A 45 -4.27 7.30 16.94
CA SER A 45 -5.50 8.10 17.07
C SER A 45 -5.14 9.53 17.49
N SER A 46 -5.68 10.53 16.81
CA SER A 46 -5.51 11.96 17.15
C SER A 46 -6.73 12.75 16.68
N ASP A 47 -7.03 13.85 17.36
CA ASP A 47 -8.05 14.84 16.96
C ASP A 47 -9.47 14.27 16.78
N GLY A 48 -9.86 13.32 17.63
CA GLY A 48 -11.17 12.66 17.56
C GLY A 48 -11.31 11.65 16.41
N VAL A 49 -10.22 11.32 15.71
CA VAL A 49 -10.17 10.26 14.70
C VAL A 49 -9.69 8.96 15.35
N ASP A 50 -10.48 7.89 15.20
CA ASP A 50 -10.20 6.58 15.78
C ASP A 50 -8.86 6.02 15.30
N GLN A 51 -8.52 6.21 14.02
CA GLN A 51 -7.27 5.74 13.45
C GLN A 51 -6.89 6.46 12.17
N TRP A 52 -5.64 6.93 12.10
CA TRP A 52 -5.04 7.38 10.84
C TRP A 52 -4.42 6.23 10.07
N VAL A 53 -4.40 6.29 8.74
CA VAL A 53 -3.65 5.34 7.90
C VAL A 53 -2.62 6.13 7.10
N LYS A 54 -1.34 5.79 7.29
CA LYS A 54 -0.22 6.37 6.56
C LYS A 54 0.05 5.55 5.31
N ILE A 55 0.10 6.24 4.17
CA ILE A 55 0.49 5.66 2.88
C ILE A 55 1.85 6.22 2.50
N THR A 56 2.85 5.35 2.36
CA THR A 56 4.21 5.74 2.00
C THR A 56 4.57 5.15 0.65
N LYS A 57 4.92 5.98 -0.34
CA LYS A 57 5.45 5.47 -1.61
C LYS A 57 6.78 4.78 -1.35
N VAL A 58 6.90 3.53 -1.80
CA VAL A 58 8.15 2.77 -1.73
C VAL A 58 8.91 3.04 -3.01
N ASP A 59 9.91 3.91 -2.93
CA ASP A 59 10.88 4.01 -4.00
C ASP A 59 11.77 2.76 -3.93
N ALA A 60 11.81 1.99 -5.01
CA ALA A 60 12.82 0.97 -5.16
C ALA A 60 14.18 1.69 -5.04
N LYS A 61 14.91 1.48 -3.94
CA LYS A 61 16.30 1.94 -3.84
C LYS A 61 16.96 1.51 -5.15
N LYS A 62 17.41 2.47 -5.96
CA LYS A 62 18.28 2.18 -7.11
C LYS A 62 19.34 1.25 -6.55
N ARG A 63 19.32 -0.02 -6.97
CA ARG A 63 20.46 -0.89 -6.76
C ARG A 63 21.59 -0.16 -7.46
N HIS A 64 22.48 0.45 -6.68
CA HIS A 64 23.76 0.87 -7.21
C HIS A 64 24.40 -0.44 -7.66
N SER A 65 24.29 -0.73 -8.95
CA SER A 65 25.11 -1.74 -9.59
C SER A 65 26.52 -1.19 -9.52
N SER A 66 27.26 -1.57 -8.49
CA SER A 66 28.71 -1.41 -8.50
C SER A 66 29.21 -2.32 -9.61
N MET A 67 29.54 -1.70 -10.76
CA MET A 67 30.38 -2.30 -11.78
C MET A 67 31.83 -1.97 -11.45
#